data_AF-A0A7L0HVY3-F1
#
_entry.id   AF-A0A7L0HVY3-F1
#
_cell.length_a   1.000
_cell.length_b   1.000
_cell.length_c   1.000
_cell.angle_alpha   90.00
_cell.angle_beta   90.00
_cell.angle_gamma   90.00
#
_symmetry.space_group_name_H-M   'P 1'
#
loop_
_entity.id
_entity.type
_entity.pdbx_description
1 polymer ?
#
loop_
_entity_poly.entity_id
_entity_poly.type
_entity_poly.pdbx_seq_one_letter_code
_entity_poly.pdbx_strand_id
1 'polypeptide(L)'
;SEVLVTETVSCLNRAVAKLRGIWEEIGMPEDLQLERTQAVKEHIKGLLDMMISEEENLKEYLLTSITACRKEIETLQRELRLDHFEAEEQSTILQMEKDLRSRVEVLLKQKRDRKQELKTLQERDRDLCDILCTAPFHIDSDSVPSLEDLDLYRRHLAALSLEKEQRQEQFISTKRQIILLMEELDHTPDTSFEEDVVCKDEEAFCLSEDNIAALQSLLQQLEAQRSLNADMCAELRSRITVLWERLQVPAEERELSA
;
A
#
# COMPACT_ATOMS: atom_id res chain seq x y z
N SER A 1 -14.24 -5.02 50.40
CA SER A 1 -12.86 -5.40 50.74
C SER A 1 -12.63 -5.28 52.25
N GLU A 2 -12.78 -4.10 52.86
CA GLU A 2 -12.54 -3.90 54.30
C GLU A 2 -13.36 -4.81 55.23
N VAL A 3 -14.65 -5.03 54.94
CA VAL A 3 -15.51 -5.94 55.73
C VAL A 3 -15.03 -7.39 55.69
N LEU A 4 -14.43 -7.83 54.58
CA LEU A 4 -13.87 -9.17 54.45
C LEU A 4 -12.56 -9.30 55.23
N VAL A 5 -11.75 -8.24 55.27
CA VAL A 5 -10.52 -8.20 56.08
C VAL A 5 -10.86 -8.32 57.57
N THR A 6 -11.86 -7.57 58.05
CA THR A 6 -12.27 -7.64 59.46
C THR A 6 -12.83 -9.01 59.82
N GLU A 7 -13.63 -9.62 58.94
CA GLU A 7 -14.13 -10.98 59.11
C GLU A 7 -12.99 -12.01 59.19
N THR A 8 -12.00 -11.91 58.30
CA THR A 8 -10.82 -12.80 58.28
C THR A 8 -10.02 -12.73 59.58
N VAL A 9 -9.76 -11.51 60.08
CA VAL A 9 -9.08 -11.30 61.37
C VAL A 9 -9.89 -11.89 62.52
N SER A 10 -11.22 -11.72 62.52
CA SER A 10 -12.10 -12.27 63.55
C SER A 10 -12.12 -13.81 63.55
N CYS A 11 -12.04 -14.43 62.37
CA CYS A 11 -11.98 -15.88 62.20
C CYS A 11 -10.67 -16.43 62.78
N LEU A 12 -9.54 -15.79 62.44
CA LEU A 12 -8.23 -16.17 62.97
C LEU A 12 -8.19 -16.07 64.50
N ASN A 13 -8.66 -14.96 65.07
CA ASN A 13 -8.71 -14.76 66.52
C ASN A 13 -9.53 -15.85 67.22
N ARG A 14 -10.68 -16.22 66.65
CA ARG A 14 -11.54 -17.28 67.18
C ARG A 14 -10.88 -18.65 67.10
N ALA A 15 -10.19 -18.96 66.00
CA ALA A 15 -9.49 -20.22 65.80
C ALA A 15 -8.33 -20.36 66.81
N VAL A 16 -7.53 -19.31 66.99
CA VAL A 16 -6.42 -19.30 67.96
C VAL A 16 -6.94 -19.39 69.40
N ALA A 17 -8.02 -18.68 69.75
CA ALA A 17 -8.65 -18.78 71.08
C ALA A 17 -9.16 -20.21 71.35
N LYS A 18 -9.74 -20.88 70.36
CA LYS A 18 -10.19 -22.27 70.48
C LYS A 18 -9.02 -23.25 70.66
N LEU A 19 -7.91 -23.06 69.93
CA LEU A 19 -6.69 -23.86 70.12
C LEU A 19 -6.13 -23.71 71.54
N ARG A 20 -6.08 -22.49 72.05
CA ARG A 20 -5.66 -22.20 73.44
C ARG A 20 -6.54 -22.94 74.46
N GLY A 21 -7.86 -22.85 74.33
CA GLY A 21 -8.78 -23.56 75.24
C GLY A 21 -8.57 -25.08 75.23
N ILE A 22 -8.35 -25.68 74.06
CA ILE A 22 -8.05 -27.12 73.95
C ILE A 22 -6.71 -27.47 74.63
N TRP A 23 -5.69 -26.62 74.48
CA TRP A 23 -4.38 -26.86 75.10
C TRP A 23 -4.42 -26.75 76.63
N GLU A 24 -5.21 -25.80 77.15
CA GLU A 24 -5.48 -25.66 78.59
C GLU A 24 -6.20 -26.90 79.14
N GLU A 25 -7.22 -27.41 78.44
CA GLU A 25 -7.95 -28.62 78.83
C GLU A 25 -7.06 -29.89 78.88
N ILE A 26 -6.08 -30.00 77.98
CA ILE A 26 -5.16 -31.15 77.90
C ILE A 26 -3.98 -30.99 78.89
N GLY A 27 -3.76 -29.79 79.45
CA GLY A 27 -2.63 -29.51 80.32
C GLY A 27 -1.30 -29.37 79.58
N MET A 28 -1.32 -28.80 78.36
CA MET A 28 -0.10 -28.61 77.57
C MET A 28 0.83 -27.57 78.22
N PRO A 29 2.14 -27.86 78.36
CA PRO A 29 3.15 -26.87 78.76
C PRO A 29 3.17 -25.61 77.87
N GLU A 30 3.42 -24.44 78.46
CA GLU A 30 3.39 -23.15 77.76
C GLU A 30 4.44 -23.02 76.64
N ASP A 31 5.61 -23.63 76.83
CA ASP A 31 6.68 -23.71 75.83
C ASP A 31 6.19 -24.40 74.54
N LEU A 32 5.47 -25.51 74.68
CA LEU A 32 4.90 -26.23 73.53
C LEU A 32 3.73 -25.46 72.88
N GLN A 33 2.94 -24.73 73.67
CA GLN A 33 1.89 -23.84 73.14
C GLN A 33 2.49 -22.68 72.32
N LEU A 34 3.60 -22.12 72.81
CA LEU A 34 4.33 -21.06 72.15
C LEU A 34 4.91 -21.55 70.82
N GLU A 35 5.57 -22.71 70.79
CA GLU A 35 6.10 -23.31 69.56
C GLU A 35 5.01 -23.52 68.50
N ARG A 36 3.86 -24.09 68.89
CA ARG A 36 2.74 -24.32 67.97
C ARG A 36 2.12 -23.02 67.46
N THR A 37 1.98 -22.01 68.32
CA THR A 37 1.48 -20.69 67.94
C THR A 37 2.46 -19.97 67.01
N GLN A 38 3.76 -20.12 67.26
CA GLN A 38 4.81 -19.58 66.41
C GLN A 38 4.78 -20.21 65.01
N ALA A 39 4.58 -21.54 64.90
CA ALA A 39 4.41 -22.20 63.62
C ALA A 39 3.19 -21.67 62.83
N VAL A 40 2.05 -21.45 63.50
CA VAL A 40 0.86 -20.83 62.86
C VAL A 40 1.17 -19.43 62.35
N LYS A 41 1.84 -18.59 63.18
CA LYS A 41 2.26 -17.24 62.79
C LYS A 41 3.19 -17.27 61.59
N GLU A 42 4.16 -18.19 61.55
CA GLU A 42 5.10 -18.33 60.44
C GLU A 42 4.39 -18.72 59.14
N HIS A 43 3.43 -19.64 59.19
CA HIS A 43 2.63 -20.00 58.01
C HIS A 43 1.79 -18.83 57.48
N ILE A 44 1.11 -18.12 58.36
CA ILE A 44 0.30 -16.94 57.97
C ILE A 44 1.20 -15.85 57.37
N LYS A 45 2.32 -15.57 58.04
CA LYS A 45 3.29 -14.59 57.56
C LYS A 45 3.82 -14.99 56.17
N GLY A 46 4.23 -16.24 55.99
CA GLY A 46 4.74 -16.72 54.71
C GLY A 46 3.73 -16.59 53.57
N LEU A 47 2.44 -16.85 53.83
CA LEU A 47 1.39 -16.64 52.82
C LEU A 47 1.19 -15.16 52.49
N LEU A 48 1.13 -14.29 53.49
CA LEU A 48 0.96 -12.84 53.28
C LEU A 48 2.16 -12.23 52.55
N ASP A 49 3.38 -12.58 52.96
CA ASP A 49 4.61 -12.13 52.31
C ASP A 49 4.64 -12.57 50.83
N MET A 50 4.18 -13.80 50.53
CA MET A 50 4.04 -14.28 49.15
C MET A 50 3.02 -13.44 48.36
N MET A 51 1.80 -13.24 48.87
CA MET A 51 0.78 -12.45 48.18
C MET A 51 1.22 -11.00 47.95
N ILE A 52 1.87 -10.38 48.95
CA ILE A 52 2.40 -9.02 48.82
C ILE A 52 3.47 -8.99 47.72
N SER A 53 4.39 -9.96 47.72
CA SER A 53 5.43 -10.03 46.70
C SER A 53 4.87 -10.22 45.28
N GLU A 54 3.80 -10.99 45.12
CA GLU A 54 3.13 -11.17 43.83
C GLU A 54 2.53 -9.85 43.30
N GLU A 55 1.85 -9.09 44.16
CA GLU A 55 1.25 -7.81 43.80
C GLU A 55 2.32 -6.72 43.57
N GLU A 56 3.40 -6.72 44.33
CA GLU A 56 4.56 -5.83 44.10
C GLU A 56 5.22 -6.12 42.75
N ASN A 57 5.46 -7.40 42.45
CA ASN A 57 6.00 -7.84 41.16
C ASN A 57 5.07 -7.46 40.00
N LEU A 58 3.75 -7.63 40.15
CA LEU A 58 2.77 -7.22 39.14
C LEU A 58 2.83 -5.71 38.90
N LYS A 59 2.90 -4.90 39.97
CA LYS A 59 3.02 -3.45 39.86
C LYS A 59 4.31 -3.04 39.15
N GLU A 60 5.45 -3.64 39.50
CA GLU A 60 6.74 -3.37 38.85
C GLU A 60 6.71 -3.74 37.36
N TYR A 61 6.12 -4.90 37.04
CA TYR A 61 5.91 -5.33 35.66
C TYR A 61 5.08 -4.32 34.86
N LEU A 62 3.95 -3.86 35.40
CA LEU A 62 3.09 -2.89 34.73
C LEU A 62 3.82 -1.56 34.49
N LEU A 63 4.56 -1.06 35.48
CA LEU A 63 5.34 0.17 35.34
C LEU A 63 6.44 0.01 34.26
N THR A 64 7.11 -1.14 34.23
CA THR A 64 8.10 -1.45 33.19
C THR A 64 7.45 -1.48 31.81
N SER A 65 6.30 -2.17 31.66
CA SER A 65 5.52 -2.21 30.41
C SER A 65 5.16 -0.79 29.93
N ILE A 66 4.63 0.05 30.83
CA ILE A 66 4.30 1.46 30.54
C ILE A 66 5.51 2.21 29.98
N THR A 67 6.69 2.09 30.62
CA THR A 67 7.89 2.79 30.15
C THR A 67 8.35 2.32 28.79
N ALA A 68 8.24 1.02 28.50
CA ALA A 68 8.55 0.45 27.20
C ALA A 68 7.57 0.95 26.13
N CYS A 69 6.26 0.88 26.39
CA CYS A 69 5.25 1.35 25.45
C CYS A 69 5.38 2.84 25.14
N ARG A 70 5.71 3.69 26.13
CA ARG A 70 5.95 5.13 25.88
C ARG A 70 7.11 5.37 24.93
N LYS A 71 8.25 4.70 25.13
CA LYS A 71 9.42 4.79 24.24
C LYS A 71 9.10 4.28 22.83
N GLU A 72 8.32 3.20 22.74
CA GLU A 72 7.90 2.65 21.46
C GLU A 72 6.96 3.61 20.72
N ILE A 73 5.99 4.22 21.41
CA ILE A 73 5.10 5.25 20.86
C ILE A 73 5.91 6.44 20.34
N GLU A 74 6.87 6.96 21.12
CA GLU A 74 7.72 8.07 20.68
C GLU A 74 8.51 7.72 19.42
N THR A 75 9.00 6.49 19.33
CA THR A 75 9.73 6.00 18.16
C THR A 75 8.82 5.91 16.95
N LEU A 76 7.64 5.31 17.11
CA LEU A 76 6.66 5.17 16.03
C LEU A 76 6.09 6.51 15.58
N GLN A 77 5.86 7.45 16.50
CA GLN A 77 5.42 8.81 16.16
C GLN A 77 6.47 9.54 15.32
N ARG A 78 7.75 9.42 15.69
CA ARG A 78 8.86 10.02 14.92
C ARG A 78 8.97 9.41 13.53
N GLU A 79 8.86 8.09 13.41
CA GLU A 79 8.87 7.39 12.12
C GLU A 79 7.65 7.76 11.26
N LEU A 80 6.46 7.87 11.85
CA LEU A 80 5.22 8.21 11.16
C LEU A 80 5.04 9.71 10.90
N ARG A 81 5.97 10.54 11.40
CA ARG A 81 5.91 12.02 11.40
C ARG A 81 4.60 12.54 12.01
N LEU A 82 4.19 11.95 13.13
CA LEU A 82 3.00 12.37 13.88
C LEU A 82 3.39 13.26 15.05
N ASP A 83 2.52 14.19 15.40
CA ASP A 83 2.69 15.03 16.58
C ASP A 83 2.79 14.20 17.87
N HIS A 84 3.60 14.69 18.80
CA HIS A 84 3.77 14.07 20.10
C HIS A 84 2.44 14.07 20.87
N PHE A 85 2.18 12.98 21.57
CA PHE A 85 0.95 12.81 22.35
C PHE A 85 1.34 12.69 23.83
N GLU A 86 0.84 13.59 24.65
CA GLU A 86 0.91 13.46 26.11
C GLU A 86 -0.32 12.67 26.60
N ALA A 87 -0.07 11.53 27.24
CA ALA A 87 -1.14 10.76 27.87
C ALA A 87 -1.60 11.47 29.15
N GLU A 88 -2.91 11.64 29.32
CA GLU A 88 -3.52 12.22 30.51
C GLU A 88 -3.15 11.44 31.79
N GLU A 89 -2.60 12.15 32.78
CA GLU A 89 -2.05 11.58 34.03
C GLU A 89 -3.12 11.03 34.99
N GLN A 90 -4.41 11.14 34.68
CA GLN A 90 -5.50 10.82 35.61
C GLN A 90 -5.97 9.35 35.59
N SER A 91 -5.25 8.45 34.91
CA SER A 91 -5.63 7.03 34.79
C SER A 91 -4.92 6.13 35.80
N THR A 92 -5.54 4.99 36.15
CA THR A 92 -4.90 3.96 36.99
C THR A 92 -3.78 3.26 36.23
N ILE A 93 -2.78 2.71 36.93
CA ILE A 93 -1.61 2.03 36.31
C ILE A 93 -2.04 0.97 35.28
N LEU A 94 -3.00 0.12 35.64
CA LEU A 94 -3.49 -0.95 34.76
C LEU A 94 -4.20 -0.40 33.52
N GLN A 95 -5.00 0.65 33.67
CA GLN A 95 -5.70 1.28 32.56
C GLN A 95 -4.71 1.98 31.62
N MET A 96 -3.73 2.70 32.19
CA MET A 96 -2.68 3.38 31.43
C MET A 96 -1.83 2.39 30.62
N GLU A 97 -1.44 1.25 31.19
CA GLU A 97 -0.72 0.19 30.45
C GLU A 97 -1.54 -0.31 29.26
N LYS A 98 -2.82 -0.61 29.48
CA LYS A 98 -3.72 -1.11 28.45
C LYS A 98 -3.88 -0.11 27.30
N ASP A 99 -4.07 1.17 27.62
CA ASP A 99 -4.27 2.22 26.63
C ASP A 99 -3.00 2.47 25.82
N LEU A 100 -1.84 2.50 26.47
CA LEU A 100 -0.55 2.65 25.79
C LEU A 100 -0.27 1.47 24.86
N ARG A 101 -0.53 0.22 25.30
CA ARG A 101 -0.36 -0.96 24.45
C ARG A 101 -1.29 -0.94 23.24
N SER A 102 -2.57 -0.61 23.45
CA SER A 102 -3.52 -0.45 22.33
C SER A 102 -3.07 0.63 21.35
N ARG A 103 -2.48 1.72 21.85
CA ARG A 103 -1.94 2.78 20.99
C ARG A 103 -0.74 2.31 20.17
N VAL A 104 0.19 1.56 20.77
CA VAL A 104 1.31 0.92 20.05
C VAL A 104 0.78 0.06 18.90
N GLU A 105 -0.23 -0.78 19.15
CA GLU A 105 -0.84 -1.63 18.12
C GLU A 105 -1.42 -0.83 16.95
N VAL A 106 -2.11 0.29 17.25
CA VAL A 106 -2.66 1.19 16.22
C VAL A 106 -1.55 1.82 15.39
N LEU A 107 -0.49 2.33 16.01
CA LEU A 107 0.63 2.96 15.32
C LEU A 107 1.43 1.95 14.46
N LEU A 108 1.67 0.75 14.99
CA LEU A 108 2.28 -0.35 14.23
C LEU A 108 1.43 -0.75 13.03
N LYS A 109 0.10 -0.76 13.18
CA LYS A 109 -0.82 -1.00 12.07
C LYS A 109 -0.68 0.10 11.01
N GLN A 110 -0.71 1.38 11.40
CA GLN A 110 -0.54 2.49 10.46
C GLN A 110 0.80 2.42 9.71
N LYS A 111 1.90 2.09 10.40
CA LYS A 111 3.22 1.89 9.78
C LYS A 111 3.19 0.78 8.73
N ARG A 112 2.59 -0.37 9.06
CA ARG A 112 2.44 -1.49 8.13
C ARG A 112 1.59 -1.11 6.93
N ASP A 113 0.45 -0.48 7.16
CA ASP A 113 -0.49 -0.10 6.11
C ASP A 113 0.17 0.88 5.13
N ARG A 114 0.88 1.92 5.62
CA ARG A 114 1.62 2.87 4.76
C ARG A 114 2.73 2.22 3.93
N LYS A 115 3.51 1.31 4.54
CA LYS A 115 4.57 0.58 3.82
C LYS A 115 4.00 -0.38 2.78
N GLN A 116 2.92 -1.08 3.11
CA GLN A 116 2.24 -1.97 2.18
C GLN A 116 1.64 -1.18 1.01
N GLU A 117 1.03 -0.03 1.29
CA GLU A 117 0.51 0.84 0.23
C GLU A 117 1.62 1.29 -0.71
N LEU A 118 2.74 1.82 -0.18
CA LEU A 118 3.88 2.24 -1.01
C LEU A 118 4.35 1.11 -1.93
N LYS A 119 4.46 -0.12 -1.41
CA LYS A 119 4.84 -1.28 -2.21
C LYS A 119 3.85 -1.51 -3.37
N THR A 120 2.54 -1.44 -3.11
CA THR A 120 1.53 -1.60 -4.18
C THR A 120 1.52 -0.45 -5.19
N LEU A 121 1.89 0.77 -4.77
CA LEU A 121 2.02 1.90 -5.68
C LEU A 121 3.25 1.73 -6.58
N GLN A 122 4.39 1.30 -6.01
CA GLN A 122 5.62 1.01 -6.75
C GLN A 122 5.49 -0.14 -7.75
N GLU A 123 4.73 -1.18 -7.41
CA GLU A 123 4.42 -2.28 -8.33
C GLU A 123 3.65 -1.75 -9.54
N ARG A 124 2.58 -0.98 -9.33
CA ARG A 124 1.81 -0.35 -10.42
C ARG A 124 2.62 0.64 -11.25
N ASP A 125 3.50 1.39 -10.59
CA ASP A 125 4.37 2.36 -11.24
C ASP A 125 5.30 1.68 -12.23
N ARG A 126 5.91 0.57 -11.82
CA ARG A 126 6.77 -0.24 -12.67
C ARG A 126 6.01 -0.76 -13.88
N ASP A 127 4.82 -1.31 -13.68
CA ASP A 127 4.00 -1.82 -14.79
C ASP A 127 3.65 -0.72 -15.80
N LEU A 128 3.31 0.49 -15.33
CA LEU A 128 3.02 1.63 -16.21
C LEU A 128 4.27 2.16 -16.91
N CYS A 129 5.39 2.28 -16.18
CA CYS A 129 6.66 2.73 -16.71
C CYS A 129 7.24 1.77 -17.75
N ASP A 130 7.06 0.46 -17.59
CA ASP A 130 7.47 -0.54 -18.58
C ASP A 130 6.71 -0.35 -19.90
N ILE A 131 5.39 -0.08 -19.83
CA ILE A 131 4.55 0.17 -21.01
C ILE A 131 4.88 1.52 -21.68
N LEU A 132 5.03 2.58 -20.88
CA LEU A 132 5.30 3.94 -21.35
C LEU A 132 6.77 4.21 -21.67
N CYS A 133 7.65 3.26 -21.32
CA CYS A 133 9.11 3.37 -21.37
C CYS A 133 9.65 4.61 -20.62
N THR A 134 9.08 4.91 -19.46
CA THR A 134 9.49 6.02 -18.60
C THR A 134 10.24 5.51 -17.36
N ALA A 135 10.95 6.40 -16.67
CA ALA A 135 11.63 6.04 -15.42
C ALA A 135 10.63 6.02 -14.24
N PRO A 136 10.68 4.99 -13.36
CA PRO A 136 9.85 4.93 -12.16
C PRO A 136 10.06 6.11 -11.21
N PHE A 137 9.01 6.48 -10.50
CA PHE A 137 9.06 7.50 -9.46
C PHE A 137 9.76 6.97 -8.21
N HIS A 138 10.65 7.78 -7.65
CA HIS A 138 11.48 7.35 -6.52
C HIS A 138 11.01 7.96 -5.19
N ILE A 139 10.57 7.10 -4.28
CA ILE A 139 10.49 7.38 -2.84
C ILE A 139 11.39 6.38 -2.12
N ASP A 140 12.14 6.86 -1.12
CA ASP A 140 12.98 6.02 -0.28
C ASP A 140 12.14 4.91 0.37
N SER A 141 12.42 3.66 -0.02
CA SER A 141 11.66 2.48 0.36
C SER A 141 12.02 1.97 1.76
N ASP A 142 13.16 2.39 2.30
CA ASP A 142 13.61 1.96 3.62
C ASP A 142 12.87 2.72 4.73
N SER A 143 12.53 3.98 4.47
CA SER A 143 11.78 4.85 5.38
C SER A 143 10.26 4.56 5.38
N VAL A 144 9.55 5.05 6.40
CA VAL A 144 8.08 5.03 6.41
C VAL A 144 7.60 6.26 5.64
N PRO A 145 6.82 6.10 4.56
CA PRO A 145 6.37 7.24 3.78
C PRO A 145 5.37 8.08 4.61
N SER A 146 5.43 9.41 4.42
CA SER A 146 4.39 10.29 4.95
C SER A 146 3.10 10.18 4.12
N LEU A 147 2.00 10.74 4.64
CA LEU A 147 0.75 10.78 3.87
C LEU A 147 0.89 11.67 2.62
N GLU A 148 1.66 12.75 2.71
CA GLU A 148 1.95 13.63 1.58
C GLU A 148 2.77 12.91 0.50
N ASP A 149 3.77 12.11 0.91
CA ASP A 149 4.57 11.27 0.00
C ASP A 149 3.68 10.28 -0.77
N LEU A 150 2.75 9.60 -0.07
CA LEU A 150 1.79 8.69 -0.70
C LEU A 150 0.83 9.42 -1.63
N ASP A 151 0.33 10.60 -1.26
CA ASP A 151 -0.54 11.41 -2.12
C ASP A 151 0.17 11.92 -3.37
N LEU A 152 1.44 12.32 -3.26
CA LEU A 152 2.27 12.67 -4.41
C LEU A 152 2.41 11.48 -5.37
N TYR A 153 2.69 10.29 -4.84
CA TYR A 153 2.78 9.06 -5.63
C TYR A 153 1.45 8.74 -6.32
N ARG A 154 0.32 8.81 -5.60
CA ARG A 154 -1.02 8.58 -6.17
C ARG A 154 -1.32 9.54 -7.32
N ARG A 155 -0.96 10.83 -7.19
CA ARG A 155 -1.14 11.81 -8.28
C ARG A 155 -0.24 11.51 -9.47
N HIS A 156 1.00 11.08 -9.23
CA HIS A 156 1.90 10.65 -10.30
C HIS A 156 1.33 9.48 -11.10
N LEU A 157 0.88 8.42 -10.41
CA LEU A 157 0.25 7.26 -11.07
C LEU A 157 -1.01 7.64 -11.83
N ALA A 158 -1.82 8.56 -11.30
CA ALA A 158 -3.00 9.05 -12.00
C ALA A 158 -2.63 9.77 -13.30
N ALA A 159 -1.56 10.58 -13.29
CA ALA A 159 -1.06 11.22 -14.50
C ALA A 159 -0.52 10.21 -15.52
N LEU A 160 0.29 9.22 -15.09
CA LEU A 160 0.78 8.14 -15.96
C LEU A 160 -0.37 7.31 -16.55
N SER A 161 -1.39 7.02 -15.77
CA SER A 161 -2.56 6.25 -16.24
C SER A 161 -3.31 7.02 -17.32
N LEU A 162 -3.52 8.33 -17.11
CA LEU A 162 -4.15 9.19 -18.12
C LEU A 162 -3.31 9.28 -19.40
N GLU A 163 -1.99 9.41 -19.25
CA GLU A 163 -1.07 9.45 -20.39
C GLU A 163 -1.07 8.14 -21.18
N LYS A 164 -1.09 6.99 -20.49
CA LYS A 164 -1.26 5.68 -21.12
C LYS A 164 -2.56 5.61 -21.93
N GLU A 165 -3.68 6.03 -21.34
CA GLU A 165 -4.98 6.05 -22.03
C GLU A 165 -4.93 6.92 -23.29
N GLN A 166 -4.35 8.13 -23.19
CA GLN A 166 -4.20 9.04 -24.34
C GLN A 166 -3.33 8.45 -25.44
N ARG A 167 -2.15 7.91 -25.10
CA ARG A 167 -1.23 7.29 -26.08
C ARG A 167 -1.84 6.04 -26.71
N GLN A 168 -2.60 5.26 -25.94
CA GLN A 168 -3.29 4.08 -26.44
C GLN A 168 -4.41 4.46 -27.43
N GLU A 169 -5.23 5.46 -27.12
CA GLU A 169 -6.25 5.96 -28.06
C GLU A 169 -5.62 6.52 -29.34
N GLN A 170 -4.52 7.27 -29.20
CA GLN A 170 -3.76 7.77 -30.34
C GLN A 170 -3.20 6.62 -31.19
N PHE A 171 -2.61 5.61 -30.57
CA PHE A 171 -2.09 4.44 -31.27
C PHE A 171 -3.18 3.71 -32.05
N ILE A 172 -4.32 3.39 -31.41
CA ILE A 172 -5.43 2.65 -32.04
C ILE A 172 -6.00 3.43 -33.23
N SER A 173 -6.25 4.73 -33.04
CA SER A 173 -6.80 5.58 -34.10
C SER A 173 -5.84 5.72 -35.29
N THR A 174 -4.55 5.91 -35.02
CA THR A 174 -3.51 6.05 -36.05
C THR A 174 -3.25 4.72 -36.77
N LYS A 175 -3.19 3.60 -36.05
CA LYS A 175 -3.06 2.24 -36.62
C LYS A 175 -4.15 1.96 -37.65
N ARG A 176 -5.40 2.30 -37.31
CA ARG A 176 -6.54 2.12 -38.25
C ARG A 176 -6.38 2.94 -39.52
N GLN A 177 -5.90 4.19 -39.41
CA GLN A 177 -5.65 5.05 -40.58
C GLN A 177 -4.51 4.50 -41.45
N ILE A 178 -3.42 4.06 -40.82
CA ILE A 178 -2.28 3.44 -41.51
C ILE A 178 -2.74 2.21 -42.30
N ILE A 179 -3.51 1.30 -41.70
CA ILE A 179 -4.00 0.09 -42.38
C ILE A 179 -4.81 0.46 -43.64
N LEU A 180 -5.74 1.41 -43.52
CA LEU A 180 -6.56 1.85 -44.66
C LEU A 180 -5.72 2.49 -45.78
N LEU A 181 -4.72 3.30 -45.42
CA LEU A 181 -3.82 3.91 -46.40
C LEU A 181 -2.92 2.87 -47.07
N MET A 182 -2.44 1.88 -46.32
CA MET A 182 -1.64 0.78 -46.87
C MET A 182 -2.48 -0.06 -47.84
N GLU A 183 -3.73 -0.35 -47.51
CA GLU A 183 -4.69 -1.00 -48.41
C GLU A 183 -4.95 -0.17 -49.68
N GLU A 184 -5.15 1.15 -49.57
CA GLU A 184 -5.37 2.04 -50.74
C GLU A 184 -4.13 2.14 -51.65
N LEU A 185 -2.94 2.05 -51.07
CA LEU A 185 -1.67 2.14 -51.78
C LEU A 185 -1.17 0.79 -52.31
N ASP A 186 -1.88 -0.31 -52.04
CA ASP A 186 -1.41 -1.68 -52.23
C ASP A 186 -0.01 -1.92 -51.60
N HIS A 187 0.26 -1.24 -50.47
CA HIS A 187 1.53 -1.34 -49.73
C HIS A 187 1.44 -2.41 -48.65
N THR A 188 2.41 -3.33 -48.63
CA THR A 188 2.54 -4.34 -47.57
C THR A 188 3.63 -3.92 -46.59
N PRO A 189 3.48 -4.17 -45.27
CA PRO A 189 4.52 -3.87 -44.29
C PRO A 189 5.89 -4.37 -44.74
N ASP A 190 6.87 -3.48 -44.85
CA ASP A 190 8.23 -3.82 -45.31
C ASP A 190 9.32 -3.54 -44.26
N THR A 191 8.96 -2.84 -43.18
CA THR A 191 9.80 -2.63 -42.01
C THR A 191 9.31 -3.42 -40.80
N SER A 192 10.23 -3.78 -39.89
CA SER A 192 9.86 -4.43 -38.63
C SER A 192 8.92 -3.57 -37.78
N PHE A 193 9.01 -2.25 -37.90
CA PHE A 193 8.10 -1.33 -37.20
C PHE A 193 6.69 -1.38 -37.79
N GLU A 194 6.54 -1.38 -39.11
CA GLU A 194 5.23 -1.55 -39.76
C GLU A 194 4.61 -2.91 -39.45
N GLU A 195 5.41 -3.98 -39.46
CA GLU A 195 4.96 -5.30 -39.04
C GLU A 195 4.46 -5.28 -37.59
N ASP A 196 5.17 -4.61 -36.68
CA ASP A 196 4.77 -4.44 -35.29
C ASP A 196 3.46 -3.65 -35.15
N VAL A 197 3.28 -2.58 -35.93
CA VAL A 197 2.08 -1.74 -35.88
C VAL A 197 0.87 -2.47 -36.45
N VAL A 198 1.00 -3.09 -37.63
CA VAL A 198 -0.12 -3.65 -38.40
C VAL A 198 -0.48 -5.06 -37.92
N CYS A 199 0.52 -5.92 -37.71
CA CYS A 199 0.30 -7.36 -37.55
C CYS A 199 0.23 -7.83 -36.09
N LYS A 200 0.76 -7.06 -35.12
CA LYS A 200 0.73 -7.45 -33.70
C LYS A 200 -0.49 -6.93 -32.96
N ASP A 201 -0.78 -7.56 -31.82
CA ASP A 201 -1.83 -7.16 -30.88
C ASP A 201 -1.58 -5.76 -30.32
N GLU A 202 -2.66 -5.00 -30.13
CA GLU A 202 -2.58 -3.61 -29.65
C GLU A 202 -1.97 -3.50 -28.24
N GLU A 203 -2.10 -4.55 -27.43
CA GLU A 203 -1.58 -4.63 -26.06
C GLU A 203 -0.06 -4.90 -26.01
N ALA A 204 0.53 -5.40 -27.11
CA ALA A 204 1.95 -5.73 -27.19
C ALA A 204 2.82 -4.54 -27.63
N PHE A 205 2.21 -3.45 -28.07
CA PHE A 205 2.92 -2.27 -28.56
C PHE A 205 3.41 -1.40 -27.41
N CYS A 206 4.72 -1.11 -27.36
CA CYS A 206 5.29 -0.21 -26.37
C CYS A 206 4.89 1.25 -26.67
N LEU A 207 4.23 1.91 -25.72
CA LEU A 207 3.69 3.27 -25.85
C LEU A 207 4.74 4.34 -25.48
N SER A 208 5.98 4.15 -25.91
CA SER A 208 7.05 5.13 -25.72
C SER A 208 6.82 6.37 -26.59
N GLU A 209 7.39 7.51 -26.19
CA GLU A 209 7.32 8.75 -26.98
C GLU A 209 7.90 8.55 -28.39
N ASP A 210 9.03 7.85 -28.47
CA ASP A 210 9.70 7.54 -29.74
C ASP A 210 8.83 6.69 -30.66
N ASN A 211 8.15 5.68 -30.12
CA ASN A 211 7.27 4.80 -30.90
C ASN A 211 6.02 5.54 -31.37
N ILE A 212 5.44 6.40 -30.53
CA ILE A 212 4.29 7.23 -30.90
C ILE A 212 4.70 8.25 -31.98
N ALA A 213 5.89 8.85 -31.89
CA ALA A 213 6.43 9.74 -32.90
C ALA A 213 6.72 9.00 -34.23
N ALA A 214 7.28 7.79 -34.15
CA ALA A 214 7.53 6.95 -35.32
C ALA A 214 6.21 6.56 -36.02
N LEU A 215 5.16 6.26 -35.26
CA LEU A 215 3.82 5.98 -35.78
C LEU A 215 3.24 7.18 -36.55
N GLN A 216 3.37 8.39 -35.99
CA GLN A 216 2.95 9.61 -36.69
C GLN A 216 3.77 9.86 -37.96
N SER A 217 5.08 9.62 -37.92
CA SER A 217 5.94 9.73 -39.11
C SER A 217 5.53 8.75 -40.20
N LEU A 218 5.20 7.51 -39.84
CA LEU A 218 4.73 6.50 -40.80
C LEU A 218 3.40 6.94 -41.46
N LEU A 219 2.45 7.44 -40.66
CA LEU A 219 1.20 7.97 -41.20
C LEU A 219 1.46 9.11 -42.22
N GLN A 220 2.30 10.07 -41.85
CA GLN A 220 2.64 11.21 -42.74
C GLN A 220 3.31 10.75 -44.04
N GLN A 221 4.17 9.73 -43.98
CA GLN A 221 4.81 9.17 -45.18
C GLN A 221 3.81 8.54 -46.13
N LEU A 222 2.86 7.75 -45.61
CA LEU A 222 1.80 7.13 -46.42
C LEU A 222 0.86 8.17 -47.03
N GLU A 223 0.46 9.19 -46.27
CA GLU A 223 -0.35 10.30 -46.78
C GLU A 223 0.38 11.08 -47.89
N ALA A 224 1.68 11.34 -47.73
CA ALA A 224 2.48 12.00 -48.75
C ALA A 224 2.58 11.16 -50.03
N GLN A 225 2.77 9.85 -49.91
CA GLN A 225 2.79 8.93 -51.06
C GLN A 225 1.45 8.89 -51.78
N ARG A 226 0.34 8.85 -51.03
CA ARG A 226 -1.02 8.93 -51.59
C ARG A 226 -1.24 10.22 -52.37
N SER A 227 -0.82 11.36 -51.81
CA SER A 227 -0.92 12.66 -52.49
C SER A 227 -0.13 12.67 -53.79
N LEU A 228 1.11 12.16 -53.76
CA LEU A 228 1.96 12.10 -54.95
C LEU A 228 1.36 11.21 -56.05
N ASN A 229 0.81 10.05 -55.68
CA ASN A 229 0.10 9.18 -56.62
C ASN A 229 -1.14 9.85 -57.21
N ALA A 230 -1.90 10.60 -56.40
CA ALA A 230 -3.07 11.35 -56.85
C ALA A 230 -2.68 12.47 -57.83
N ASP A 231 -1.62 13.21 -57.55
CA ASP A 231 -1.10 14.28 -58.42
C ASP A 231 -0.62 13.71 -59.76
N MET A 232 0.14 12.61 -59.73
CA MET A 232 0.59 11.91 -60.95
C MET A 232 -0.59 11.38 -61.76
N CYS A 233 -1.59 10.77 -61.11
CA CYS A 233 -2.82 10.32 -61.76
C CYS A 233 -3.56 11.50 -62.41
N ALA A 234 -3.68 12.63 -61.73
CA ALA A 234 -4.34 13.82 -62.25
C ALA A 234 -3.60 14.40 -63.47
N GLU A 235 -2.27 14.45 -63.43
CA GLU A 235 -1.44 14.89 -64.56
C GLU A 235 -1.63 13.95 -65.77
N LEU A 236 -1.56 12.63 -65.56
CA LEU A 236 -1.74 11.66 -66.63
C LEU A 236 -3.14 11.72 -67.22
N ARG A 237 -4.18 11.81 -66.39
CA ARG A 237 -5.57 12.00 -66.85
C ARG A 237 -5.71 13.28 -67.67
N SER A 238 -5.09 14.38 -67.26
CA SER A 238 -5.07 15.64 -68.03
C SER A 238 -4.40 15.46 -69.39
N ARG A 239 -3.24 14.78 -69.45
CA ARG A 239 -2.55 14.47 -70.72
C ARG A 239 -3.39 13.58 -71.63
N ILE A 240 -4.10 12.59 -71.09
CA ILE A 240 -5.02 11.74 -71.84
C ILE A 240 -6.15 12.58 -72.45
N THR A 241 -6.76 13.47 -71.67
CA THR A 241 -7.82 14.39 -72.16
C THR A 241 -7.34 15.24 -73.33
N VAL A 242 -6.13 15.82 -73.24
CA VAL A 242 -5.53 16.59 -74.34
C VAL A 242 -5.31 15.73 -75.59
N LEU A 243 -4.89 14.48 -75.44
CA LEU A 243 -4.71 13.56 -76.56
C LEU A 243 -6.05 13.17 -77.20
N TRP A 244 -7.08 12.91 -76.39
CA TRP A 244 -8.43 12.63 -76.89
C TRP A 244 -9.01 13.79 -77.70
N GLU A 245 -8.81 15.03 -77.26
CA GLU A 245 -9.19 16.22 -78.00
C GLU A 245 -8.47 16.32 -79.34
N ARG A 246 -7.15 16.08 -79.36
CA ARG A 246 -6.33 16.14 -80.59
C ARG A 246 -6.67 15.04 -81.59
N LEU A 247 -7.00 13.85 -81.11
CA LEU A 247 -7.35 12.70 -81.94
C LEU A 247 -8.85 12.65 -82.28
N GLN A 248 -9.65 13.57 -81.74
CA GLN A 248 -11.12 13.60 -81.90
C GLN A 248 -11.79 12.29 -81.49
N VAL A 249 -11.31 11.67 -80.40
CA VAL A 249 -11.89 10.42 -79.88
C VAL A 249 -13.36 10.67 -79.50
N PRO A 250 -14.33 9.86 -79.97
CA PRO A 250 -15.75 10.00 -79.66
C PRO A 250 -16.04 9.96 -78.16
N ALA A 251 -17.09 10.64 -77.70
CA ALA A 251 -17.47 10.68 -76.29
C ALA A 251 -17.74 9.28 -75.71
N GLU A 252 -18.34 8.40 -76.50
CA GLU A 252 -18.64 7.01 -76.14
C GLU A 252 -17.37 6.23 -75.74
N GLU A 253 -16.26 6.42 -76.45
CA GLU A 253 -14.98 5.76 -76.14
C GLU A 253 -14.29 6.38 -74.92
N ARG A 254 -14.49 7.67 -74.65
CA ARG A 254 -13.95 8.34 -73.46
C ARG A 254 -14.67 7.89 -72.19
N GLU A 255 -15.98 7.72 -72.25
CA GLU A 255 -16.81 7.24 -71.13
C GLU A 255 -16.54 5.77 -70.80
N LEU A 256 -16.23 4.94 -71.80
CA LEU A 256 -15.83 3.53 -71.61
C LEU A 256 -14.42 3.36 -71.02
N SER A 257 -13.58 4.39 -71.12
CA SER A 257 -12.15 4.36 -70.73
C SER A 257 -11.82 5.18 -69.47
N ALA A 258 -12.82 5.82 -68.87
CA ALA A 258 -12.70 6.67 -67.67
C ALA A 258 -12.78 5.86 -66.36
#